data_AF-A0AAU8K474-F1
#
_entry.id   AF-A0AAU8K474-F1
#
_cell.length_a   1.000
_cell.length_b   1.000
_cell.length_c   1.000
_cell.angle_alpha   90.00
_cell.angle_beta   90.00
_cell.angle_gamma   90.00
#
_symmetry.space_group_name_H-M   'P 1'
#
loop_
_entity.id
_entity.type
_entity.pdbx_description
1 polymer ?
#
loop_
_entity_poly.entity_id
_entity_poly.type
_entity_poly.pdbx_seq_one_letter_code
_entity_poly.pdbx_strand_id
1 'polypeptide(L)'
;MTQRVWPTREEWAAKAEYSVRTFCTMYERLPADAVFTTPDEDTEAQRLAQTLATAVRPLLNAEINRLKTLLPDRPKAGRARTNWFIELEGTRYDNACNLGSLEELRRDIARSAKAGAWGRIHWEISRINRSYPAINLCQLLNDLDALDATVTRAEDRRRTEAQRLEDEAVAHEMAKRNTDDGWAKELERRARVEAGPLVTYHPAN
;
A
#
# COMPACT_ATOMS: atom_id res chain seq x y z
N MET A 1 0.93 38.34 -28.09
CA MET A 1 1.90 37.70 -27.18
C MET A 1 1.41 37.93 -25.76
N THR A 2 0.92 36.90 -25.07
CA THR A 2 0.54 37.00 -23.66
C THR A 2 1.82 37.09 -22.83
N GLN A 3 2.09 38.26 -22.25
CA GLN A 3 3.21 38.46 -21.35
C GLN A 3 3.04 37.53 -20.14
N ARG A 4 4.03 36.70 -19.87
CA ARG A 4 3.98 35.77 -18.74
C ARG A 4 4.07 36.59 -17.46
N VAL A 5 3.03 36.54 -16.62
CA VAL A 5 3.02 37.22 -15.33
C VAL A 5 3.73 36.32 -14.33
N TRP A 6 4.90 36.75 -13.86
CA TRP A 6 5.65 36.06 -12.81
C TRP A 6 5.22 36.56 -11.42
N PRO A 7 5.21 35.69 -10.39
CA PRO A 7 4.88 36.12 -9.03
C PRO A 7 5.96 37.06 -8.48
N THR A 8 5.55 37.97 -7.62
CA THR A 8 6.44 38.81 -6.81
C THR A 8 7.31 37.96 -5.87
N ARG A 9 8.31 38.57 -5.23
CA ARG A 9 9.15 37.89 -4.23
C ARG A 9 8.30 37.39 -3.08
N GLU A 10 7.40 38.22 -2.54
CA GLU A 10 6.52 37.81 -1.43
C GLU A 10 5.58 36.68 -1.86
N GLU A 11 4.98 36.74 -3.05
CA GLU A 11 4.09 35.67 -3.54
C GLU A 11 4.85 34.36 -3.83
N TRP A 12 6.09 34.44 -4.30
CA TRP A 12 6.93 33.27 -4.55
C TRP A 12 7.37 32.59 -3.24
N ALA A 13 7.74 33.39 -2.24
CA ALA A 13 8.06 32.92 -0.90
C ALA A 13 6.82 32.33 -0.21
N ALA A 14 5.66 32.98 -0.32
CA ALA A 14 4.39 32.50 0.23
C ALA A 14 3.93 31.16 -0.37
N LYS A 15 4.39 30.82 -1.58
CA LYS A 15 4.12 29.53 -2.24
C LYS A 15 5.10 28.41 -1.87
N ALA A 16 6.06 28.65 -0.96
CA ALA A 16 7.01 27.64 -0.52
C ALA A 16 6.31 26.39 0.05
N GLU A 17 5.39 26.59 0.98
CA GLU A 17 4.64 25.51 1.63
C GLU A 17 3.82 24.72 0.61
N TYR A 18 2.99 25.40 -0.17
CA TYR A 18 2.17 24.76 -1.20
C TYR A 18 3.01 23.91 -2.16
N SER A 19 4.19 24.39 -2.56
CA SER A 19 5.12 23.65 -3.40
C SER A 19 5.55 22.33 -2.74
N VAL A 20 6.04 22.36 -1.51
CA VAL A 20 6.53 21.16 -0.83
C VAL A 20 5.42 20.14 -0.58
N ARG A 21 4.23 20.61 -0.17
CA ARG A 21 3.09 19.74 0.10
C ARG A 21 2.52 19.09 -1.16
N THR A 22 2.59 19.77 -2.31
CA THR A 22 2.00 19.29 -3.57
C THR A 22 2.93 18.42 -4.39
N PHE A 23 4.25 18.66 -4.36
CA PHE A 23 5.20 18.00 -5.28
C PHE A 23 5.81 16.70 -4.76
N CYS A 24 5.52 16.28 -3.53
CA CYS A 24 6.04 15.04 -2.96
C CYS A 24 4.91 14.25 -2.30
N THR A 25 4.90 12.94 -2.48
CA THR A 25 3.99 12.02 -1.78
C THR A 25 4.59 11.56 -0.46
N MET A 26 3.76 11.08 0.48
CA MET A 26 4.23 10.56 1.77
C MET A 26 5.32 9.48 1.59
N TYR A 27 5.18 8.62 0.57
CA TYR A 27 6.11 7.51 0.31
C TYR A 27 7.46 7.97 -0.26
N GLU A 28 7.51 9.14 -0.91
CA GLU A 28 8.75 9.72 -1.42
C GLU A 28 9.53 10.48 -0.33
N ARG A 29 8.87 10.80 0.79
CA ARG A 29 9.49 11.50 1.93
C ARG A 29 10.21 10.57 2.90
N LEU A 30 9.70 9.35 3.07
CA LEU A 30 10.27 8.39 4.01
C LEU A 30 11.47 7.66 3.39
N PRO A 31 12.54 7.38 4.15
CA PRO A 31 13.61 6.49 3.72
C PRO A 31 13.06 5.11 3.34
N ALA A 32 13.62 4.51 2.29
CA ALA A 32 13.19 3.20 1.80
C ALA A 32 13.39 2.06 2.82
N ASP A 33 14.31 2.25 3.76
CA ASP A 33 14.66 1.33 4.84
C ASP A 33 14.09 1.73 6.21
N ALA A 34 13.18 2.72 6.26
CA ALA A 34 12.58 3.14 7.51
C ALA A 34 11.74 2.02 8.14
N VAL A 35 12.12 1.60 9.34
CA VAL A 35 11.41 0.60 10.15
C VAL A 35 10.57 1.31 11.21
N PHE A 36 9.27 1.05 11.21
CA PHE A 36 8.30 1.71 12.12
C PHE A 36 7.74 0.76 13.19
N THR A 37 8.24 -0.47 13.23
CA THR A 37 8.00 -1.46 14.29
C THR A 37 9.23 -1.53 15.19
N THR A 38 9.02 -1.81 16.48
CA THR A 38 10.12 -2.23 17.34
C THR A 38 10.42 -3.72 17.13
N PRO A 39 11.65 -4.20 17.46
CA PRO A 39 11.96 -5.63 17.39
C PRO A 39 11.01 -6.51 18.22
N ASP A 40 10.55 -6.01 19.38
CA ASP A 40 9.60 -6.71 20.24
C ASP A 40 8.21 -6.78 19.59
N GLU A 41 7.76 -5.70 18.96
CA GLU A 41 6.51 -5.68 18.20
C GLU A 41 6.54 -6.63 17.00
N ASP A 42 7.65 -6.69 16.26
CA ASP A 42 7.81 -7.64 15.16
C ASP A 42 7.82 -9.09 15.66
N THR A 43 8.50 -9.35 16.78
CA THR A 43 8.51 -10.68 17.40
C THR A 43 7.11 -11.11 17.83
N GLU A 44 6.38 -10.22 18.49
CA GLU A 44 5.02 -10.49 18.95
C GLU A 44 4.04 -10.61 17.78
N ALA A 45 4.12 -9.73 16.78
CA ALA A 45 3.31 -9.81 15.57
C ALA A 45 3.56 -11.11 14.82
N GLN A 46 4.82 -11.54 14.71
CA GLN A 46 5.19 -12.81 14.09
C GLN A 46 4.62 -14.00 14.87
N ARG A 47 4.69 -13.97 16.22
CA ARG A 47 4.11 -15.00 17.07
C ARG A 47 2.59 -15.10 16.89
N LEU A 48 1.88 -13.98 16.98
CA LEU A 48 0.42 -13.91 16.79
C LEU A 48 0.02 -14.38 15.38
N ALA A 49 0.70 -13.89 14.35
CA ALA A 49 0.42 -14.27 12.97
C ALA A 49 0.63 -15.77 12.73
N GLN A 50 1.65 -16.38 13.33
CA GLN A 50 1.87 -17.82 13.23
C GLN A 50 0.76 -18.64 13.93
N THR A 51 0.30 -18.19 15.09
CA THR A 51 -0.85 -18.79 15.80
C THR A 51 -2.11 -18.71 14.93
N LEU A 52 -2.41 -17.52 14.42
CA LEU A 52 -3.55 -17.25 13.56
C LEU A 52 -3.52 -18.09 12.26
N ALA A 53 -2.37 -18.16 11.58
CA ALA A 53 -2.19 -18.94 10.37
C ALA A 53 -2.44 -20.45 10.59
N THR A 54 -2.04 -20.95 11.76
CA THR A 54 -2.26 -22.35 12.16
C THR A 54 -3.75 -22.59 12.44
N ALA A 55 -4.38 -21.69 13.18
CA ALA A 55 -5.76 -21.85 13.64
C ALA A 55 -6.82 -21.60 12.55
N VAL A 56 -6.54 -20.72 11.58
CA VAL A 56 -7.47 -20.43 10.47
C VAL A 56 -7.53 -21.56 9.44
N ARG A 57 -6.47 -22.38 9.34
CA ARG A 57 -6.35 -23.48 8.36
C ARG A 57 -7.50 -24.51 8.44
N PRO A 58 -7.87 -25.07 9.59
CA PRO A 58 -9.02 -25.97 9.68
C PRO A 58 -10.33 -25.31 9.27
N LEU A 59 -10.54 -24.03 9.59
CA LEU A 59 -11.74 -23.28 9.21
C LEU A 59 -11.84 -23.07 7.69
N LEU A 60 -10.73 -22.68 7.06
CA LEU A 60 -10.63 -22.60 5.60
C LEU A 60 -10.90 -23.95 4.92
N ASN A 61 -10.33 -25.03 5.47
CA ASN A 61 -10.54 -26.37 4.91
C ASN A 61 -12.00 -26.80 5.02
N ALA A 62 -12.67 -26.52 6.14
CA ALA A 62 -14.08 -26.83 6.31
C ALA A 62 -14.94 -26.12 5.26
N GLU A 63 -14.72 -24.81 5.08
CA GLU A 63 -15.49 -24.02 4.11
C GLU A 63 -15.17 -24.39 2.65
N ILE A 64 -13.90 -24.64 2.32
CA ILE A 64 -13.50 -25.17 1.00
C ILE A 64 -14.20 -26.49 0.70
N ASN A 65 -14.25 -27.41 1.69
CA ASN A 65 -14.91 -28.70 1.50
C ASN A 65 -16.43 -28.54 1.37
N ARG A 66 -17.05 -27.65 2.13
CA ARG A 66 -18.47 -27.30 1.98
C ARG A 66 -18.78 -26.77 0.58
N LEU A 67 -17.95 -25.87 0.05
CA LEU A 67 -18.15 -25.35 -1.31
C LEU A 67 -17.96 -26.43 -2.37
N LYS A 68 -17.00 -27.35 -2.18
CA LYS A 68 -16.79 -28.48 -3.10
C LYS A 68 -17.99 -29.43 -3.16
N THR A 69 -18.72 -29.63 -2.05
CA THR A 69 -19.92 -30.49 -2.07
C THR A 69 -21.14 -29.81 -2.71
N LEU A 70 -21.15 -28.48 -2.79
CA LEU A 70 -22.22 -27.69 -3.41
C LEU A 70 -22.03 -27.46 -4.91
N LEU A 71 -20.84 -27.74 -5.42
CA LEU A 71 -20.48 -27.52 -6.82
C LEU A 71 -20.41 -28.85 -7.57
N PRO A 72 -20.74 -28.86 -8.88
CA PRO A 72 -20.44 -30.02 -9.72
C PRO A 72 -18.93 -30.26 -9.78
N ASP A 73 -18.53 -31.51 -10.02
CA ASP A 73 -17.12 -31.92 -10.05
C ASP A 73 -16.28 -31.01 -10.94
N ARG A 74 -15.31 -30.32 -10.32
CA ARG A 74 -14.46 -29.33 -10.98
C ARG A 74 -13.40 -30.01 -11.84
N PRO A 75 -13.36 -29.81 -13.17
CA PRO A 75 -12.32 -30.37 -14.03
C PRO A 75 -10.91 -29.88 -13.66
N LYS A 76 -9.89 -30.64 -14.08
CA LYS A 76 -8.49 -30.18 -14.06
C LYS A 76 -8.31 -28.92 -14.93
N ALA A 77 -7.21 -28.19 -14.70
CA ALA A 77 -6.95 -26.93 -15.39
C ALA A 77 -6.98 -27.07 -16.93
N GLY A 78 -7.31 -26.00 -17.64
CA GLY A 78 -7.43 -25.95 -19.09
C GLY A 78 -8.85 -25.65 -19.57
N ARG A 79 -9.13 -25.87 -20.87
CA ARG A 79 -10.39 -25.51 -21.53
C ARG A 79 -11.63 -26.10 -20.87
N ALA A 80 -11.56 -27.35 -20.39
CA ALA A 80 -12.66 -28.00 -19.69
C ALA A 80 -13.07 -27.26 -18.41
N ARG A 81 -12.10 -26.70 -17.66
CA ARG A 81 -12.39 -25.87 -16.47
C ARG A 81 -13.01 -24.52 -16.85
N THR A 82 -12.57 -23.91 -17.94
CA THR A 82 -13.15 -22.67 -18.44
C THR A 82 -14.61 -22.88 -18.82
N ASN A 83 -14.92 -23.94 -19.59
CA ASN A 83 -16.29 -24.27 -19.97
C ASN A 83 -17.16 -24.57 -18.73
N TRP A 84 -16.64 -25.42 -17.82
CA TRP A 84 -17.31 -25.69 -16.54
C TRP A 84 -17.67 -24.42 -15.79
N PHE A 85 -16.76 -23.43 -15.75
CA PHE A 85 -17.02 -22.17 -15.06
C PHE A 85 -18.04 -21.27 -15.78
N ILE A 86 -18.03 -21.25 -17.12
CA ILE A 86 -19.01 -20.51 -17.94
C ILE A 86 -20.41 -21.08 -17.77
N GLU A 87 -20.54 -22.39 -17.59
CA GLU A 87 -21.82 -23.09 -17.41
C GLU A 87 -22.43 -22.88 -16.01
N LEU A 88 -21.69 -22.29 -15.05
CA LEU A 88 -22.23 -21.98 -13.73
C LEU A 88 -22.99 -20.65 -13.77
N GLU A 89 -24.18 -20.65 -13.17
CA GLU A 89 -25.02 -19.46 -13.06
C GLU A 89 -25.42 -19.19 -11.59
N GLY A 90 -25.72 -17.92 -11.30
CA GLY A 90 -26.20 -17.45 -10.01
C GLY A 90 -25.32 -17.90 -8.85
N THR A 91 -25.94 -18.45 -7.80
CA THR A 91 -25.25 -18.88 -6.57
C THR A 91 -24.14 -19.91 -6.81
N ARG A 92 -24.22 -20.73 -7.88
CA ARG A 92 -23.15 -21.68 -8.19
C ARG A 92 -21.90 -21.00 -8.73
N TYR A 93 -22.06 -19.94 -9.52
CA TYR A 93 -20.96 -19.10 -9.99
C TYR A 93 -20.26 -18.44 -8.79
N ASP A 94 -21.03 -17.82 -7.90
CA ASP A 94 -20.49 -17.15 -6.71
C ASP A 94 -19.74 -18.13 -5.79
N ASN A 95 -20.29 -19.32 -5.58
CA ASN A 95 -19.65 -20.38 -4.81
C ASN A 95 -18.34 -20.86 -5.45
N ALA A 96 -18.26 -20.92 -6.78
CA ALA A 96 -17.03 -21.29 -7.49
C ALA A 96 -15.95 -20.20 -7.41
N CYS A 97 -16.33 -18.92 -7.52
CA CYS A 97 -15.45 -17.78 -7.26
C CYS A 97 -14.88 -17.84 -5.85
N ASN A 98 -15.76 -17.98 -4.85
CA ASN A 98 -15.38 -18.08 -3.45
C ASN A 98 -14.45 -19.28 -3.20
N LEU A 99 -14.73 -20.44 -3.80
CA LEU A 99 -13.87 -21.61 -3.70
C LEU A 99 -12.45 -21.31 -4.21
N GLY A 100 -12.34 -20.67 -5.38
CA GLY A 100 -11.05 -20.28 -5.95
C GLY A 100 -10.28 -19.32 -5.03
N SER A 101 -10.94 -18.27 -4.55
CA SER A 101 -10.35 -17.27 -3.67
C SER A 101 -9.94 -17.85 -2.30
N LEU A 102 -10.72 -18.78 -1.72
CA LEU A 102 -10.38 -19.45 -0.47
C LEU A 102 -9.21 -20.43 -0.64
N GLU A 103 -9.13 -21.15 -1.77
CA GLU A 103 -7.99 -22.02 -2.09
C GLU A 103 -6.69 -21.22 -2.29
N GLU A 104 -6.79 -19.99 -2.82
CA GLU A 104 -5.67 -19.04 -2.91
C GLU A 104 -5.28 -18.49 -1.53
N LEU A 105 -6.24 -17.99 -0.74
CA LEU A 105 -6.04 -17.53 0.63
C LEU A 105 -5.27 -18.55 1.47
N ARG A 106 -5.71 -19.81 1.43
CA ARG A 106 -5.06 -20.89 2.17
C ARG A 106 -3.60 -21.09 1.74
N ARG A 107 -3.29 -20.97 0.44
CA ARG A 107 -1.92 -21.10 -0.08
C ARG A 107 -1.07 -19.89 0.31
N ASP A 108 -1.63 -18.69 0.25
CA ASP A 108 -0.95 -17.45 0.60
C ASP A 108 -0.59 -17.43 2.08
N ILE A 109 -1.54 -17.72 2.96
CA ILE A 109 -1.31 -17.82 4.41
C ILE A 109 -0.21 -18.84 4.71
N ALA A 110 -0.24 -20.02 4.08
CA ALA A 110 0.78 -21.04 4.29
C ALA A 110 2.18 -20.60 3.79
N ARG A 111 2.26 -19.92 2.65
CA ARG A 111 3.52 -19.36 2.12
C ARG A 111 4.07 -18.26 3.03
N SER A 112 3.20 -17.35 3.46
CA SER A 112 3.56 -16.23 4.34
C SER A 112 3.99 -16.69 5.73
N ALA A 113 3.34 -17.71 6.29
CA ALA A 113 3.76 -18.34 7.54
C ALA A 113 5.18 -18.92 7.44
N LYS A 114 5.48 -19.63 6.35
CA LYS A 114 6.84 -20.14 6.11
C LYS A 114 7.89 -19.03 5.94
N ALA A 115 7.50 -17.91 5.35
CA ALA A 115 8.39 -16.79 5.06
C ALA A 115 8.56 -15.81 6.24
N GLY A 116 7.83 -15.98 7.35
CA GLY A 116 7.81 -14.98 8.43
C GLY A 116 7.18 -13.65 8.01
N ALA A 117 6.26 -13.66 7.04
CA ALA A 117 5.64 -12.46 6.49
C ALA A 117 4.35 -12.12 7.25
N TRP A 118 4.47 -11.74 8.53
CA TRP A 118 3.32 -11.50 9.42
C TRP A 118 2.31 -10.50 8.86
N GLY A 119 2.76 -9.42 8.18
CA GLY A 119 1.86 -8.42 7.59
C GLY A 119 0.98 -8.98 6.47
N ARG A 120 1.48 -9.96 5.70
CA ARG A 120 0.65 -10.64 4.69
C ARG A 120 -0.37 -11.57 5.34
N ILE A 121 -0.01 -12.24 6.44
CA ILE A 121 -0.94 -13.10 7.19
C ILE A 121 -2.07 -12.25 7.78
N HIS A 122 -1.72 -11.14 8.43
CA HIS A 122 -2.68 -10.15 8.92
C HIS A 122 -3.65 -9.72 7.82
N TRP A 123 -3.12 -9.26 6.68
CA TRP A 123 -3.94 -8.84 5.54
C TRP A 123 -4.95 -9.92 5.09
N GLU A 124 -4.49 -11.16 4.92
CA GLU A 124 -5.36 -12.24 4.45
C GLU A 124 -6.41 -12.66 5.48
N ILE A 125 -6.08 -12.65 6.77
CA ILE A 125 -7.03 -13.01 7.82
C ILE A 125 -8.06 -11.90 8.02
N SER A 126 -7.65 -10.63 8.00
CA SER A 126 -8.58 -9.50 8.01
C SER A 126 -9.48 -9.50 6.76
N ARG A 127 -8.96 -9.95 5.61
CA ARG A 127 -9.78 -10.18 4.40
C ARG A 127 -10.79 -11.30 4.60
N ILE A 128 -10.41 -12.40 5.24
CA ILE A 128 -11.35 -13.49 5.59
C ILE A 128 -12.48 -12.95 6.46
N ASN A 129 -12.14 -12.23 7.54
CA ASN A 129 -13.11 -11.66 8.48
C ASN A 129 -14.14 -10.75 7.79
N ARG A 130 -13.69 -9.90 6.85
CA ARG A 130 -14.56 -8.94 6.16
C ARG A 130 -15.38 -9.54 5.02
N SER A 131 -14.83 -10.53 4.30
CA SER A 131 -15.40 -10.98 3.03
C SER A 131 -16.04 -12.36 3.08
N TYR A 132 -15.80 -13.16 4.12
CA TYR A 132 -16.27 -14.54 4.20
C TYR A 132 -16.97 -14.82 5.53
N PRO A 133 -18.19 -14.31 5.73
CA PRO A 133 -18.93 -14.45 7.00
C PRO A 133 -19.26 -15.90 7.37
N ALA A 134 -19.23 -16.83 6.41
CA ALA A 134 -19.38 -18.26 6.65
C ALA A 134 -18.21 -18.87 7.47
N ILE A 135 -17.05 -18.19 7.50
CA ILE A 135 -15.89 -18.61 8.27
C ILE A 135 -15.95 -17.93 9.64
N ASN A 136 -16.35 -18.69 10.65
CA ASN A 136 -16.45 -18.18 12.01
C ASN A 136 -15.05 -18.02 12.65
N LEU A 137 -14.59 -16.77 12.74
CA LEU A 137 -13.31 -16.40 13.36
C LEU A 137 -13.45 -16.01 14.85
N CYS A 138 -14.60 -16.19 15.52
CA CYS A 138 -14.82 -15.67 16.87
C CYS A 138 -13.73 -16.06 17.89
N GLN A 139 -13.19 -17.27 17.78
CA GLN A 139 -12.10 -17.74 18.66
C GLN A 139 -10.74 -17.11 18.36
N LEU A 140 -10.60 -16.44 17.21
CA LEU A 140 -9.36 -15.83 16.71
C LEU A 140 -9.40 -14.30 16.79
N LEU A 141 -10.54 -13.71 17.16
CA LEU A 141 -10.72 -12.25 17.17
C LEU A 141 -9.75 -11.55 18.12
N ASN A 142 -9.50 -12.09 19.32
CA ASN A 142 -8.57 -11.47 20.26
C ASN A 142 -7.14 -11.38 19.71
N ASP A 143 -6.65 -12.46 19.07
CA ASP A 143 -5.31 -12.47 18.46
C ASP A 143 -5.25 -11.57 17.22
N LEU A 144 -6.34 -11.49 16.47
CA LEU A 144 -6.47 -10.60 15.32
C LEU A 144 -6.48 -9.12 15.75
N ASP A 145 -7.25 -8.77 16.78
CA ASP A 145 -7.34 -7.43 17.36
C ASP A 145 -5.98 -7.00 17.93
N ALA A 146 -5.25 -7.91 18.57
CA ALA A 146 -3.89 -7.65 19.05
C ALA A 146 -2.92 -7.36 17.90
N LEU A 147 -3.05 -8.10 16.79
CA LEU A 147 -2.24 -7.87 15.58
C LEU A 147 -2.62 -6.55 14.89
N ASP A 148 -3.91 -6.24 14.80
CA ASP A 148 -4.44 -4.96 14.31
C ASP A 148 -3.90 -3.78 15.13
N ALA A 149 -3.83 -3.92 16.46
CA ALA A 149 -3.29 -2.89 17.33
C ALA A 149 -1.80 -2.63 17.06
N THR A 150 -1.02 -3.68 16.78
CA THR A 150 0.41 -3.54 16.42
C THR A 150 0.59 -2.86 15.06
N VAL A 151 -0.21 -3.23 14.06
CA VAL A 151 -0.22 -2.57 12.74
C VAL A 151 -0.57 -1.09 12.89
N THR A 152 -1.63 -0.78 13.65
CA THR A 152 -2.09 0.59 13.86
C THR A 152 -1.01 1.46 14.50
N ARG A 153 -0.33 0.97 15.55
CA ARG A 153 0.80 1.70 16.17
C ARG A 153 1.93 1.97 15.19
N ALA A 154 2.27 0.99 14.35
CA ALA A 154 3.31 1.16 13.34
C ALA A 154 2.91 2.18 12.26
N GLU A 155 1.66 2.16 11.80
CA GLU A 155 1.14 3.12 10.85
C GLU A 155 1.09 4.54 11.41
N ASP A 156 0.71 4.71 12.68
CA ASP A 156 0.69 6.01 13.34
C ASP A 156 2.11 6.59 13.51
N ARG A 157 3.10 5.75 13.86
CA ARG A 157 4.51 6.16 13.88
C ARG A 157 4.99 6.56 12.49
N ARG A 158 4.64 5.79 11.45
CA ARG A 158 4.95 6.11 10.05
C ARG A 158 4.36 7.45 9.63
N ARG A 159 3.08 7.69 9.94
CA ARG A 159 2.38 8.94 9.61
C ARG A 159 3.00 10.13 10.33
N THR A 160 3.31 9.96 11.62
CA THR A 160 3.95 11.00 12.44
C THR A 160 5.31 11.39 11.88
N GLU A 161 6.14 10.41 11.53
CA GLU A 161 7.46 10.67 10.97
C GLU A 161 7.38 11.31 9.59
N ALA A 162 6.46 10.86 8.73
CA ALA A 162 6.25 11.48 7.43
C ALA A 162 5.81 12.95 7.54
N GLN A 163 4.95 13.26 8.53
CA GLN A 163 4.54 14.63 8.81
C GLN A 163 5.71 15.48 9.29
N ARG A 164 6.53 14.96 10.22
CA ARG A 164 7.74 15.65 10.71
C ARG A 164 8.69 16.00 9.57
N LEU A 165 8.95 15.05 8.66
CA LEU A 165 9.81 15.28 7.48
C LEU A 165 9.20 16.26 6.48
N GLU A 166 7.87 16.26 6.31
CA GLU A 166 7.18 17.26 5.51
C GLU A 166 7.36 18.66 6.11
N ASP A 167 7.15 18.81 7.42
CA ASP A 167 7.29 20.09 8.12
C ASP A 167 8.73 20.62 8.06
N GLU A 168 9.73 19.75 8.20
CA GLU A 168 11.14 20.11 8.02
C GLU A 168 11.47 20.54 6.59
N ALA A 169 10.92 19.85 5.59
CA ALA A 169 11.10 20.22 4.19
C ALA A 169 10.42 21.56 3.86
N VAL A 170 9.23 21.82 4.42
CA VAL A 170 8.53 23.10 4.32
C VAL A 170 9.37 24.20 4.95
N ALA A 171 9.85 24.01 6.18
CA ALA A 171 10.69 24.98 6.88
C ALA A 171 11.98 25.29 6.11
N HIS A 172 12.65 24.26 5.58
CA HIS A 172 13.85 24.41 4.77
C HIS A 172 13.58 25.21 3.48
N GLU A 173 12.52 24.87 2.75
CA GLU A 173 12.17 25.55 1.51
C GLU A 173 11.75 27.01 1.77
N MET A 174 10.98 27.27 2.84
CA MET A 174 10.63 28.63 3.27
C MET A 174 11.89 29.44 3.62
N ALA A 175 12.80 28.89 4.42
CA ALA A 175 14.04 29.55 4.79
C ALA A 175 14.86 29.91 3.54
N LYS A 176 15.02 28.96 2.61
CA LYS A 176 15.73 29.17 1.34
C LYS A 176 15.08 30.28 0.51
N ARG A 177 13.77 30.26 0.29
CA ARG A 177 13.06 31.26 -0.53
C ARG A 177 13.00 32.65 0.09
N ASN A 178 13.11 32.75 1.41
CA ASN A 178 13.18 34.05 2.08
C ASN A 178 14.56 34.73 1.94
N THR A 179 15.60 34.01 1.53
CA THR A 179 16.94 34.59 1.33
C THR A 179 17.10 35.34 0.01
N ASP A 180 18.04 36.29 -0.03
CA ASP A 180 18.41 37.01 -1.26
C ASP A 180 19.04 36.06 -2.30
N ASP A 181 19.86 35.10 -1.87
CA ASP A 181 20.42 34.05 -2.73
C ASP A 181 19.32 33.18 -3.36
N GLY A 182 18.32 32.80 -2.57
CA GLY A 182 17.15 32.08 -3.07
C GLY A 182 16.40 32.87 -4.15
N TRP A 183 16.20 34.17 -3.92
CA TRP A 183 15.56 35.04 -4.90
C TRP A 183 16.39 35.22 -6.18
N ALA A 184 17.72 35.40 -6.05
CA ALA A 184 18.62 35.50 -7.20
C ALA A 184 18.54 34.25 -8.10
N LYS A 185 18.55 33.06 -7.50
CA LYS A 185 18.41 31.78 -8.23
C LYS A 185 17.06 31.66 -8.94
N GLU A 186 15.98 32.15 -8.34
CA GLU A 186 14.68 32.18 -9.00
C GLU A 186 14.66 33.14 -10.20
N LEU A 187 15.28 34.31 -10.08
CA LEU A 187 15.43 35.23 -11.21
C LEU A 187 16.25 34.61 -12.36
N GLU A 188 17.35 33.91 -12.06
CA GLU A 188 18.13 33.15 -13.05
C GLU A 188 17.29 32.06 -13.74
N ARG A 189 16.47 31.34 -12.97
CA ARG A 189 15.55 30.32 -13.52
C ARG A 189 14.53 30.96 -14.46
N ARG A 190 13.94 32.10 -14.09
CA ARG A 190 12.98 32.83 -14.94
C ARG A 190 13.63 33.30 -16.24
N ALA A 191 14.81 33.90 -16.16
CA ALA A 191 15.58 34.32 -17.33
C ALA A 191 15.88 33.14 -18.27
N ARG A 192 16.26 31.97 -17.73
CA ARG A 192 16.47 30.76 -18.53
C ARG A 192 15.20 30.28 -19.22
N VAL A 193 14.06 30.32 -18.53
CA VAL A 193 12.77 29.92 -19.09
C VAL A 193 12.32 30.88 -20.20
N GLU A 194 12.59 32.18 -20.06
CA GLU A 194 12.31 33.19 -21.08
C GLU A 194 13.22 33.04 -22.31
N ALA A 195 14.49 32.68 -22.10
CA ALA A 195 15.44 32.42 -23.18
C ALA A 195 15.08 31.18 -24.03
N GLY A 196 14.20 30.31 -23.53
CA GLY A 196 13.77 29.10 -24.22
C GLY A 196 14.79 27.95 -24.16
N PRO A 197 14.49 26.80 -24.78
CA PRO A 197 15.39 25.65 -24.76
C PRO A 197 16.69 25.96 -25.52
N LEU A 198 17.83 25.65 -24.91
CA LEU A 198 19.12 25.62 -25.59
C LEU A 198 19.11 24.47 -26.61
N VAL A 199 18.89 24.80 -27.88
CA VAL A 199 19.05 23.83 -28.97
C VAL A 199 20.55 23.61 -29.19
N THR A 200 21.12 22.63 -28.51
CA THR A 200 22.46 22.15 -28.81
C THR A 200 22.39 21.30 -30.08
N TYR A 201 22.83 21.88 -31.19
CA TYR A 201 22.99 21.18 -32.46
C TYR A 201 24.16 20.19 -32.32
N HIS A 202 23.88 18.89 -32.34
CA HIS A 202 24.91 17.88 -32.52
C HIS A 202 25.07 17.63 -34.02
N PRO A 203 26.16 18.08 -34.66
CA PRO A 203 26.41 17.74 -36.05
C PRO A 203 26.58 16.21 -36.15
N ALA A 204 25.79 15.59 -37.01
CA ALA A 204 25.92 14.17 -37.33
C ALA A 204 27.29 13.94 -37.99
N ASN A 205 28.05 12.98 -37.44
CA ASN A 205 29.14 12.31 -38.15
C ASN A 205 28.59 11.11 -38.92
#